data_AF-B4DS97-F1
#
_entry.id   AF-B4DS97-F1
#
_cell.length_a   1.000
_cell.length_b   1.000
_cell.length_c   1.000
_cell.angle_alpha   90.00
_cell.angle_beta   90.00
_cell.angle_gamma   90.00
#
_symmetry.space_group_name_H-M   'P 1'
#
loop_
_entity.id
_entity.type
_entity.pdbx_description
1 polymer ?
#
loop_
_entity_poly.entity_id
_entity_poly.type
_entity_poly.pdbx_seq_one_letter_code
_entity_poly.pdbx_strand_id
1 'polypeptide(L)'
;MELGELLYNKSEYIETASGNKVSRQSVLCGSQNIVLNGKTIVMNDCIIRGDLANVRVGRHCVVKSRSVIRPPFKKFSKGVAFFPLHIGDHVFIEEDCVVNATQYYLQKLWFHHSLSSQAAQDSSQGSSRSALRS
;
A
#
# COMPACT_ATOMS: atom_id res chain seq x y z
N MET A 1 16.79 0.55 -18.67
CA MET A 1 15.71 1.33 -18.04
C MET A 1 16.40 2.46 -17.32
N GLU A 2 16.43 3.64 -17.93
CA GLU A 2 17.15 4.79 -17.40
C GLU A 2 16.43 5.25 -16.13
N LEU A 3 17.12 5.16 -14.99
CA LEU A 3 16.69 5.73 -13.73
C LEU A 3 16.76 7.24 -13.89
N GLY A 4 15.68 7.84 -14.39
CA GLY A 4 15.57 9.29 -14.50
C GLY A 4 15.88 9.91 -13.14
N GLU A 5 16.85 10.81 -13.09
CA GLU A 5 17.17 11.56 -11.89
C GLU A 5 15.94 12.38 -11.49
N LEU A 6 15.21 11.90 -10.49
CA LEU A 6 14.16 12.68 -9.84
C LEU A 6 14.85 13.82 -9.10
N LEU A 7 14.88 15.00 -9.72
CA LEU A 7 15.28 16.27 -9.11
C LEU A 7 14.26 16.62 -8.01
N TYR A 8 14.50 16.13 -6.80
CA TYR A 8 13.70 16.48 -5.64
C TYR A 8 14.33 17.69 -4.94
N ASN A 9 13.51 18.69 -4.63
CA ASN A 9 13.95 19.82 -3.84
C ASN A 9 14.04 19.40 -2.37
N LYS A 10 15.24 19.42 -1.79
CA LYS A 10 15.47 19.00 -0.40
C LYS A 10 14.61 19.79 0.60
N SER A 11 14.21 21.02 0.26
CA SER A 11 13.36 21.87 1.10
C SER A 11 11.93 21.33 1.26
N GLU A 12 11.41 20.67 0.22
CA GLU A 12 10.03 20.14 0.17
C GLU A 12 9.92 18.73 0.74
N TYR A 13 11.05 18.06 0.97
CA TYR A 13 11.11 16.70 1.47
C TYR A 13 11.68 16.65 2.89
N ILE A 14 11.09 15.80 3.70
CA ILE A 14 11.55 15.46 5.03
C ILE A 14 12.38 14.19 4.92
N GLU A 15 13.66 14.29 5.26
CA GLU A 15 14.54 13.14 5.42
C GLU A 15 14.50 12.66 6.88
N THR A 16 14.12 11.40 7.09
CA THR A 16 14.16 10.77 8.42
C THR A 16 15.50 10.06 8.64
N ALA A 17 15.86 9.81 9.91
CA ALA A 17 17.11 9.13 10.28
C ALA A 17 17.27 7.73 9.66
N SER A 18 16.15 7.06 9.34
CA SER A 18 16.10 5.78 8.61
C SER A 18 16.35 5.91 7.10
N GLY A 19 16.57 7.12 6.59
CA GLY A 19 16.78 7.41 5.18
C GLY A 19 15.49 7.45 4.35
N ASN A 20 14.31 7.59 4.98
CA ASN A 20 13.07 7.81 4.22
C ASN A 20 12.96 9.27 3.80
N LYS A 21 12.48 9.50 2.58
CA LYS A 21 12.22 10.83 2.01
C LYS A 21 10.72 10.99 1.87
N VAL A 22 10.12 11.88 2.64
CA VAL A 22 8.67 12.10 2.66
C VAL A 22 8.36 13.53 2.26
N SER A 23 7.59 13.72 1.19
CA SER A 23 7.16 15.05 0.79
C SER A 23 6.29 15.72 1.87
N ARG A 24 6.51 17.01 2.13
CA ARG A 24 5.69 17.82 3.03
C ARG A 24 4.24 17.98 2.54
N GLN A 25 4.01 17.81 1.25
CA GLN A 25 2.67 17.87 0.64
C GLN A 25 1.93 16.53 0.74
N SER A 26 2.61 15.45 1.13
CA SER A 26 1.95 14.16 1.34
C SER A 26 1.08 14.16 2.60
N VAL A 27 -0.03 13.44 2.54
CA VAL A 27 -0.99 13.29 3.65
C VAL A 27 -0.83 11.91 4.25
N LEU A 28 -0.28 11.85 5.46
CA LEU A 28 -0.14 10.64 6.25
C LEU A 28 -1.17 10.65 7.38
N CYS A 29 -2.26 9.90 7.24
CA CYS A 29 -3.25 9.76 8.30
C CYS A 29 -2.88 8.60 9.22
N GLY A 30 -2.92 8.79 10.55
CA GLY A 30 -2.62 7.70 11.49
C GLY A 30 -1.17 7.27 11.45
N SER A 31 -0.22 8.21 11.59
CA SER A 31 1.22 7.94 11.57
C SER A 31 1.69 6.84 12.54
N GLN A 32 0.99 6.65 13.67
CA GLN A 32 1.25 5.55 14.62
C GLN A 32 1.04 4.15 13.99
N ASN A 33 0.19 4.07 12.98
CA ASN A 33 -0.14 2.85 12.23
C ASN A 33 0.60 2.79 10.89
N ILE A 34 1.48 3.75 10.57
CA ILE A 34 2.26 3.75 9.33
C ILE A 34 3.70 3.41 9.68
N VAL A 35 4.20 2.30 9.13
CA VAL A 35 5.58 1.86 9.32
C VAL A 35 6.33 1.96 8.00
N LEU A 36 7.35 2.82 7.94
CA LEU A 36 8.22 3.01 6.78
C LEU A 36 9.60 2.39 7.05
N ASN A 37 9.88 1.24 6.44
CA ASN A 37 11.08 0.45 6.73
C ASN A 37 12.29 0.93 5.90
N GLY A 38 12.77 2.16 6.12
CA GLY A 38 14.05 2.68 5.60
C GLY A 38 14.19 2.82 4.07
N LYS A 39 14.82 3.92 3.62
CA LYS A 39 15.04 4.22 2.19
C LYS A 39 13.76 4.22 1.34
N THR A 40 12.62 4.56 1.94
CA THR A 40 11.36 4.74 1.21
C THR A 40 11.21 6.18 0.72
N ILE A 41 10.68 6.36 -0.48
CA ILE A 41 10.47 7.67 -1.10
C ILE A 41 8.97 7.88 -1.30
N VAL A 42 8.42 8.91 -0.68
CA VAL A 42 7.01 9.32 -0.80
C VAL A 42 6.97 10.68 -1.49
N MET A 43 6.46 10.70 -2.71
CA MET A 43 6.35 11.92 -3.51
C MET A 43 5.16 12.80 -3.10
N ASN A 44 5.02 13.94 -3.76
CA ASN A 44 4.03 14.98 -3.48
C ASN A 44 2.59 14.48 -3.73
N ASP A 45 1.62 15.01 -2.98
CA ASP A 45 0.20 14.65 -3.09
C ASP A 45 -0.10 13.15 -2.90
N CYS A 46 0.83 12.40 -2.32
CA CYS A 46 0.58 11.02 -1.92
C CYS A 46 -0.29 11.00 -0.67
N ILE A 47 -1.30 10.12 -0.66
CA ILE A 47 -2.22 9.96 0.47
C ILE A 47 -2.05 8.55 1.03
N ILE A 48 -1.58 8.43 2.26
CA ILE A 48 -1.46 7.16 2.98
C ILE A 48 -2.41 7.18 4.17
N ARG A 49 -3.44 6.34 4.12
CA ARG A 49 -4.40 6.20 5.22
C ARG A 49 -4.04 5.04 6.13
N GLY A 50 -3.40 5.32 7.26
CA GLY A 50 -3.19 4.38 8.38
C GLY A 50 -4.22 4.51 9.50
N ASP A 51 -5.19 5.41 9.38
CA ASP A 51 -6.24 5.63 10.39
C ASP A 51 -7.14 4.40 10.61
N LEU A 52 -7.49 3.69 9.52
CA LEU A 52 -8.40 2.53 9.59
C LEU A 52 -7.68 1.19 9.80
N ALA A 53 -6.44 1.05 9.37
CA ALA A 53 -5.68 -0.19 9.50
C ALA A 53 -4.18 0.08 9.51
N ASN A 54 -3.41 -0.89 9.98
CA ASN A 54 -1.96 -0.82 10.01
C ASN A 54 -1.38 -0.92 8.59
N VAL A 55 -0.58 0.08 8.17
CA VAL A 55 0.08 0.14 6.87
C VAL A 55 1.58 -0.05 7.07
N ARG A 56 2.14 -1.09 6.46
CA ARG A 56 3.57 -1.36 6.50
C ARG A 56 4.16 -1.26 5.10
N VAL A 57 5.19 -0.44 4.97
CA VAL A 57 5.97 -0.25 3.76
C VAL A 57 7.36 -0.83 3.97
N GLY A 58 7.75 -1.76 3.10
CA GLY A 58 9.08 -2.37 3.08
C GLY A 58 10.19 -1.41 2.67
N ARG A 59 11.40 -1.95 2.53
CA ARG A 59 12.63 -1.22 2.18
C ARG A 59 12.66 -0.87 0.70
N HIS A 60 13.29 0.25 0.37
CA HIS A 60 13.47 0.68 -1.03
C HIS A 60 12.15 0.80 -1.81
N CYS A 61 11.05 1.18 -1.15
CA CYS A 61 9.78 1.47 -1.82
C CYS A 61 9.81 2.88 -2.41
N VAL A 62 9.31 3.03 -3.62
CA VAL A 62 9.12 4.33 -4.27
C VAL A 62 7.63 4.53 -4.54
N VAL A 63 7.09 5.61 -3.99
CA VAL A 63 5.69 5.97 -4.08
C VAL A 63 5.57 7.28 -4.84
N LYS A 64 5.11 7.23 -6.09
CA LYS A 64 4.96 8.41 -6.94
C LYS A 64 3.81 9.32 -6.52
N SER A 65 3.77 10.50 -7.11
CA SER A 65 2.82 11.55 -6.80
C SER A 65 1.38 11.13 -7.06
N ARG A 66 0.43 11.73 -6.33
CA ARG A 66 -1.02 11.46 -6.44
C ARG A 66 -1.43 10.00 -6.23
N SER A 67 -0.54 9.17 -5.67
CA SER A 67 -0.87 7.80 -5.30
C SER A 67 -1.70 7.76 -4.02
N VAL A 68 -2.69 6.87 -3.99
CA VAL A 68 -3.62 6.72 -2.86
C VAL A 68 -3.48 5.33 -2.28
N ILE A 69 -2.95 5.26 -1.07
CA ILE A 69 -2.78 4.04 -0.30
C ILE A 69 -3.92 3.96 0.72
N ARG A 70 -4.89 3.10 0.43
CA ARG A 70 -6.05 2.84 1.29
C ARG A 70 -6.04 1.38 1.74
N PRO A 71 -6.11 1.09 3.05
CA PRO A 71 -6.23 -0.28 3.52
C PRO A 71 -7.50 -0.94 2.98
N PRO A 72 -7.43 -2.19 2.51
CA PRO A 72 -8.61 -2.90 2.04
C PRO A 72 -9.55 -3.22 3.21
N PHE A 73 -10.84 -3.01 2.97
CA PHE A 73 -11.90 -3.38 3.89
C PHE A 73 -12.74 -4.49 3.27
N LYS A 74 -13.05 -5.53 4.05
CA LYS A 74 -14.02 -6.55 3.65
C LYS A 74 -15.31 -6.32 4.41
N LYS A 75 -16.40 -6.10 3.67
CA LYS A 75 -17.76 -6.04 4.24
C LYS A 75 -18.22 -7.47 4.52
N PHE A 76 -18.42 -7.80 5.79
CA PHE A 76 -19.15 -8.98 6.22
C PHE A 76 -20.59 -8.60 6.59
N SER A 77 -21.54 -9.54 6.54
CA SER A 77 -22.94 -9.21 6.86
C SER A 77 -23.16 -8.73 8.30
N LYS A 78 -22.19 -8.96 9.21
CA LYS A 78 -22.23 -8.53 10.62
C LYS A 78 -21.25 -7.39 10.96
N GLY A 79 -20.52 -6.83 9.99
CA GLY A 79 -19.56 -5.74 10.25
C GLY A 79 -18.53 -5.51 9.15
N VAL A 80 -17.65 -4.53 9.36
CA VAL A 80 -16.50 -4.25 8.49
C VAL A 80 -15.22 -4.72 9.16
N ALA A 81 -14.43 -5.53 8.45
CA ALA A 81 -13.10 -5.93 8.90
C ALA A 81 -12.06 -5.20 8.04
N PHE A 82 -11.13 -4.52 8.70
CA PHE A 82 -9.98 -3.90 8.05
C PHE A 82 -8.79 -4.83 8.14
N PHE A 83 -8.17 -5.11 6.99
CA PHE A 83 -6.95 -5.90 6.95
C PHE A 83 -5.74 -4.97 6.90
N PRO A 84 -4.67 -5.27 7.64
CA PRO A 84 -3.44 -4.52 7.54
C PRO A 84 -2.90 -4.62 6.11
N LEU A 85 -2.38 -3.49 5.61
CA LEU A 85 -1.75 -3.41 4.30
C LEU A 85 -0.25 -3.67 4.46
N HIS A 86 0.27 -4.67 3.75
CA HIS A 86 1.71 -4.93 3.69
C HIS A 86 2.22 -4.72 2.27
N ILE A 87 3.09 -3.72 2.11
CA ILE A 87 3.87 -3.47 0.90
C ILE A 87 5.27 -4.06 1.14
N GLY A 88 5.70 -4.97 0.26
CA GLY A 88 7.02 -5.61 0.34
C GLY A 88 8.19 -4.64 0.11
N ASP A 89 9.40 -5.20 0.08
CA ASP A 89 10.61 -4.46 -0.29
C ASP A 89 10.63 -4.22 -1.81
N HIS A 90 11.37 -3.20 -2.30
CA HIS A 90 11.56 -2.90 -3.73
C HIS A 90 10.25 -2.75 -4.54
N VAL A 91 9.20 -2.22 -3.90
CA VAL A 91 7.93 -1.94 -4.58
C VAL A 91 8.01 -0.56 -5.24
N PHE A 92 7.57 -0.50 -6.49
CA PHE A 92 7.48 0.73 -7.26
C PHE A 92 6.01 1.03 -7.55
N ILE A 93 5.51 2.14 -7.02
CA ILE A 93 4.14 2.60 -7.23
C ILE A 93 4.21 3.79 -8.18
N GLU A 94 3.52 3.67 -9.30
CA GLU A 94 3.38 4.70 -10.31
C GLU A 94 2.50 5.87 -9.85
N GLU A 95 2.54 6.97 -10.62
CA GLU A 95 1.71 8.14 -10.35
C GLU A 95 0.24 7.81 -10.58
N ASP A 96 -0.66 8.48 -9.85
CA ASP A 96 -2.12 8.25 -9.92
C ASP A 96 -2.55 6.80 -9.63
N CYS A 97 -1.70 6.02 -8.94
CA CYS A 97 -1.98 4.64 -8.59
C CYS A 97 -2.79 4.55 -7.29
N VAL A 98 -3.86 3.75 -7.31
CA VAL A 98 -4.68 3.46 -6.12
C VAL A 98 -4.38 2.06 -5.62
N VAL A 99 -3.71 1.98 -4.48
CA VAL A 99 -3.35 0.72 -3.82
C VAL A 99 -4.48 0.29 -2.89
N ASN A 100 -5.10 -0.85 -3.19
CA ASN A 100 -6.22 -1.41 -2.41
C ASN A 100 -6.13 -2.95 -2.23
N ALA A 101 -4.94 -3.54 -2.23
CA ALA A 101 -4.75 -4.99 -2.03
C ALA A 101 -4.22 -5.28 -0.63
N THR A 102 -4.50 -6.45 -0.06
CA THR A 102 -4.08 -6.78 1.31
C THR A 102 -2.58 -7.06 1.45
N GLN A 103 -1.93 -7.57 0.40
CA GLN A 103 -0.48 -7.82 0.36
C GLN A 103 0.07 -7.65 -1.06
N TYR A 104 1.12 -6.84 -1.21
CA TYR A 104 1.92 -6.78 -2.43
C TYR A 104 3.26 -7.46 -2.17
N TYR A 105 3.45 -8.66 -2.72
CA TYR A 105 4.75 -9.32 -2.83
C TYR A 105 5.29 -9.16 -4.26
N LEU A 106 6.60 -9.03 -4.37
CA LEU A 106 7.32 -8.44 -5.50
C LEU A 106 6.97 -8.99 -6.90
N GLN A 107 7.14 -8.07 -7.86
CA GLN A 107 7.50 -8.24 -9.28
C GLN A 107 6.35 -7.94 -10.26
N LYS A 108 6.45 -6.74 -10.86
CA LYS A 108 5.60 -6.19 -11.93
C LYS A 108 4.10 -6.11 -11.64
N LEU A 109 3.62 -4.92 -11.27
CA LEU A 109 2.32 -4.46 -11.77
C LEU A 109 2.43 -3.01 -12.22
N TRP A 110 2.59 -2.85 -13.52
CA TRP A 110 2.25 -1.62 -14.22
C TRP A 110 0.74 -1.43 -14.13
N PHE A 111 0.26 -0.59 -13.22
CA PHE A 111 -1.12 -0.11 -13.29
C PHE A 111 -1.14 1.14 -14.17
N HIS A 112 -1.17 0.94 -15.48
CA HIS A 112 -1.59 2.00 -16.40
C HIS A 112 -3.12 2.07 -16.30
N HIS A 113 -3.63 3.15 -15.71
CA HIS A 113 -5.05 3.42 -15.47
C HIS A 113 -5.79 2.40 -14.58
N SER A 114 -6.13 2.84 -13.37
CA SER A 114 -7.37 2.49 -12.67
C SER A 114 -7.88 1.06 -12.91
N LEU A 115 -7.27 0.08 -12.24
CA LEU A 115 -7.90 -1.21 -12.04
C LEU A 115 -8.19 -1.37 -10.55
N SER A 116 -9.42 -0.99 -10.19
CA SER A 116 -10.10 -1.50 -9.02
C SER A 116 -10.28 -3.02 -9.19
N SER A 117 -9.22 -3.81 -9.07
CA SER A 117 -9.36 -5.27 -9.05
C SER A 117 -9.86 -5.68 -7.66
N GLN A 118 -11.15 -5.97 -7.61
CA GLN A 118 -11.71 -6.94 -6.68
C GLN A 118 -11.04 -8.29 -7.00
N ALA A 119 -9.87 -8.55 -6.42
CA ALA A 119 -9.16 -9.81 -6.60
C ALA A 119 -8.51 -10.24 -5.29
N ALA A 120 -9.35 -10.68 -4.34
CA ALA A 120 -9.05 -11.70 -3.33
C ALA A 120 -10.33 -12.01 -2.51
N GLN A 121 -11.42 -12.34 -3.20
CA GLN A 121 -12.46 -13.21 -2.66
C GLN A 121 -12.42 -14.50 -3.45
N ASP A 122 -11.40 -15.33 -3.22
CA ASP A 122 -11.57 -16.78 -3.44
C ASP A 122 -10.54 -17.58 -2.63
N SER A 123 -10.93 -17.88 -1.39
CA SER A 123 -10.47 -19.06 -0.64
C SER A 123 -11.30 -19.18 0.65
N SER A 124 -12.61 -19.35 0.46
CA SER A 124 -13.46 -20.06 1.42
C SER A 124 -14.85 -20.19 0.81
N GLN A 125 -15.15 -21.33 0.19
CA GLN A 125 -16.33 -22.15 0.51
C GLN A 125 -16.26 -23.50 -0.22
N GLY A 126 -16.38 -24.58 0.57
CA GLY A 126 -16.58 -25.95 0.11
C GLY A 126 -15.70 -26.91 0.92
N SER A 127 -16.19 -27.72 1.86
CA SER A 127 -17.55 -28.00 2.26
C SER A 127 -17.47 -28.79 3.57
N SER A 128 -18.06 -28.26 4.64
CA SER A 128 -18.50 -29.09 5.75
C SER A 128 -19.69 -29.91 5.23
N ARG A 129 -19.46 -31.18 4.88
CA ARG A 129 -20.55 -32.16 4.73
C ARG A 129 -20.25 -33.38 5.60
N SER A 130 -20.97 -33.38 6.72
CA SER A 130 -21.41 -34.54 7.48
C SER A 130 -22.02 -35.65 6.60
N ALA A 131 -21.59 -36.89 6.82
CA ALA A 131 -22.31 -38.17 6.65
C ALA A 131 -21.34 -39.24 7.21
N LEU A 132 -21.53 -39.90 8.36
CA LEU A 132 -22.57 -40.85 8.77
C LEU A 132 -22.95 -41.86 7.68
N ARG A 133 -22.80 -43.16 8.01
CA ARG A 133 -23.09 -44.42 7.25
C ARG A 133 -21.92 -44.89 6.37
N SER A 134 -21.43 -46.13 6.45
CA SER A 134 -21.86 -47.39 7.08
C SER A 134 -20.65 -48.24 7.43
#